data_AF-A0AA35F8G9-F1
#
_entry.id   AF-A0AA35F8G9-F1
#
_cell.length_a   1.000
_cell.length_b   1.000
_cell.length_c   1.000
_cell.angle_alpha   90.00
_cell.angle_beta   90.00
_cell.angle_gamma   90.00
#
_symmetry.space_group_name_H-M   'P 1'
#
loop_
_entity.id
_entity.type
_entity.pdbx_description
1 polymer ?
#
loop_
_entity_poly.entity_id
_entity_poly.type
_entity_poly.pdbx_seq_one_letter_code
_entity_poly.pdbx_strand_id
1 'polypeptide(L)'
;MENELIIDGQVIDLSETQENAEETIIQTESQPENESQDDNGKEMATDPEKTEETPEDYALRIGDEEIQLNADDNDHIDGQPAPQWVKDLRKGFKETQKENRELRRQLEEALAKHAEHQQPQPDTIPPKPTLESCDYDEQAFEQALTDWHEKKGRVEQQQQQKLRQQQEYQQRFQQRVEAHKQRAAKLPVKDYQEMEAIVLSELPPIQQEIIIHCADEGSELLAYGLGKSQQLRQRVAAETDPIRAAFLLGQISKQVSLAPKPKKAIKPEPEVRGGGADAKQDEFNKLCPGAKIE
;
A
#
# COMPACT_ATOMS: atom_id res chain seq x y z
N MET A 1 36.13 41.46 13.98
CA MET A 1 36.03 41.25 12.53
C MET A 1 35.28 39.96 12.32
N GLU A 2 33.99 40.13 12.13
CA GLU A 2 32.93 39.15 12.27
C GLU A 2 32.67 38.52 10.90
N ASN A 3 32.49 37.20 10.84
CA ASN A 3 32.10 36.51 9.61
C ASN A 3 30.58 36.43 9.52
N GLU A 4 29.93 37.58 9.31
CA GLU A 4 28.49 37.64 9.05
C GLU A 4 28.17 37.12 7.64
N LEU A 5 27.16 36.27 7.51
CA LEU A 5 26.73 35.69 6.23
C LEU A 5 25.25 36.04 6.01
N ILE A 6 25.03 37.13 5.28
CA ILE A 6 23.70 37.75 5.12
C ILE A 6 22.87 36.98 4.08
N ILE A 7 21.77 36.39 4.53
CA ILE A 7 20.64 35.95 3.69
C ILE A 7 19.36 36.43 4.37
N ASP A 8 18.51 37.16 3.64
CA ASP A 8 17.15 37.60 4.00
C ASP A 8 16.92 38.16 5.42
N GLY A 9 17.91 38.87 5.96
CA GLY A 9 17.70 39.95 6.93
C GLY A 9 17.35 39.56 8.36
N GLN A 10 17.47 38.28 8.75
CA GLN A 10 17.17 37.84 10.12
C GLN A 10 18.27 36.93 10.67
N VAL A 11 19.01 37.44 11.66
CA VAL A 11 20.08 36.72 12.36
C VAL A 11 19.46 35.75 13.36
N ILE A 12 19.93 34.50 13.39
CA ILE A 12 19.56 33.50 14.40
C ILE A 12 20.86 32.96 15.00
N ASP A 13 21.01 33.15 16.31
CA ASP A 13 22.14 32.66 17.09
C ASP A 13 22.08 31.13 17.25
N LEU A 14 23.23 30.47 17.25
CA LEU A 14 23.35 29.03 17.50
C LEU A 14 24.11 28.79 18.81
N SER A 15 23.36 28.80 19.91
CA SER A 15 23.83 28.40 21.23
C SER A 15 22.75 27.64 22.01
N GLU A 16 23.18 26.88 23.01
CA GLU A 16 22.35 26.19 24.02
C GLU A 16 21.32 25.16 23.52
N THR A 17 21.75 23.90 23.39
CA THR A 17 21.37 22.92 24.43
C THR A 17 22.34 21.73 24.44
N GLN A 18 22.70 21.28 25.65
CA GLN A 18 23.71 20.27 25.92
C GLN A 18 23.17 19.33 27.01
N GLU A 19 23.54 18.05 26.93
CA GLU A 19 23.43 17.02 27.98
C GLU A 19 22.08 16.80 28.69
N ASN A 20 21.55 15.58 28.58
CA ASN A 20 21.61 14.71 29.76
C ASN A 20 21.73 13.23 29.35
N ALA A 21 22.34 12.42 30.20
CA ALA A 21 22.46 10.98 30.06
C ALA A 21 22.39 10.32 31.44
N GLU A 22 21.86 9.11 31.54
CA GLU A 22 22.20 8.19 32.63
C GLU A 22 21.89 6.73 32.27
N GLU A 23 22.69 5.81 32.79
CA GLU A 23 22.66 4.37 32.49
C GLU A 23 22.00 3.59 33.63
N THR A 24 21.55 2.36 33.39
CA THR A 24 21.38 1.34 34.45
C THR A 24 21.54 -0.06 33.86
N ILE A 25 22.41 -0.90 34.45
CA ILE A 25 22.91 -2.15 33.86
C ILE A 25 23.06 -3.25 34.93
N ILE A 26 22.41 -4.40 34.69
CA ILE A 26 22.64 -5.78 35.21
C ILE A 26 22.60 -6.03 36.73
N GLN A 27 21.70 -6.92 37.18
CA GLN A 27 21.97 -8.18 37.94
C GLN A 27 20.65 -8.85 38.40
N THR A 28 20.51 -10.16 38.70
CA THR A 28 20.92 -11.49 38.16
C THR A 28 20.41 -12.55 39.19
N GLU A 29 20.43 -13.86 38.88
CA GLU A 29 20.07 -15.02 39.76
C GLU A 29 18.56 -15.32 39.97
N SER A 30 18.09 -16.57 40.18
CA SER A 30 18.66 -17.92 39.92
C SER A 30 17.55 -19.01 39.88
N GLN A 31 17.87 -20.19 39.31
CA GLN A 31 17.09 -21.45 39.29
C GLN A 31 17.59 -22.44 40.39
N PRO A 32 17.13 -23.73 40.51
CA PRO A 32 16.04 -24.49 39.83
C PRO A 32 14.82 -24.71 40.76
N GLU A 33 14.18 -25.86 41.13
CA GLU A 33 14.24 -27.35 41.03
C GLU A 33 12.79 -27.91 41.31
N ASN A 34 12.37 -29.19 41.17
CA ASN A 34 12.72 -30.41 40.39
C ASN A 34 11.65 -31.52 40.73
N GLU A 35 11.88 -32.80 40.38
CA GLU A 35 11.13 -34.04 40.74
C GLU A 35 9.74 -34.31 40.11
N SER A 36 9.26 -35.55 39.88
CA SER A 36 9.91 -36.87 39.62
C SER A 36 8.86 -37.91 39.12
N GLN A 37 9.29 -38.86 38.26
CA GLN A 37 8.78 -40.24 37.98
C GLN A 37 7.25 -40.52 37.86
N ASP A 38 6.70 -41.14 36.79
CA ASP A 38 7.03 -42.41 36.08
C ASP A 38 6.44 -43.69 36.74
N ASP A 39 5.46 -44.32 36.05
CA ASP A 39 5.05 -45.73 36.21
C ASP A 39 4.44 -46.25 34.88
N ASN A 40 4.47 -47.57 34.67
CA ASN A 40 4.64 -48.18 33.35
C ASN A 40 3.57 -49.23 32.97
N GLY A 41 2.73 -48.85 31.99
CA GLY A 41 2.34 -49.72 30.86
C GLY A 41 1.30 -50.84 31.07
N LYS A 42 0.40 -50.97 30.08
CA LYS A 42 0.35 -52.20 29.26
C LYS A 42 -0.34 -51.99 27.91
N GLU A 43 0.08 -52.78 26.93
CA GLU A 43 -0.42 -52.78 25.55
C GLU A 43 -1.75 -53.54 25.40
N MET A 44 -2.64 -53.06 24.54
CA MET A 44 -3.22 -53.88 23.47
C MET A 44 -3.71 -52.98 22.32
N ALA A 45 -3.65 -53.47 21.08
CA ALA A 45 -3.90 -52.68 19.87
C ALA A 45 -5.25 -52.99 19.20
N THR A 46 -5.79 -52.02 18.45
CA THR A 46 -6.45 -52.22 17.14
C THR A 46 -6.54 -50.88 16.37
N ASP A 47 -6.38 -50.95 15.05
CA ASP A 47 -6.64 -49.95 13.99
C ASP A 47 -6.29 -48.46 14.19
N PRO A 48 -5.29 -47.95 13.44
CA PRO A 48 -5.35 -46.61 12.87
C PRO A 48 -6.19 -46.65 11.58
N GLU A 49 -7.47 -46.28 11.65
CA GLU A 49 -8.29 -46.08 10.45
C GLU A 49 -7.66 -44.95 9.60
N LYS A 50 -7.06 -45.33 8.46
CA LYS A 50 -6.30 -44.42 7.60
C LYS A 50 -7.26 -43.46 6.89
N THR A 51 -7.55 -42.33 7.53
CA THR A 51 -8.21 -41.20 6.87
C THR A 51 -7.32 -40.72 5.73
N GLU A 52 -7.71 -41.05 4.48
CA GLU A 52 -7.07 -40.50 3.30
C GLU A 52 -7.57 -39.07 3.12
N GLU A 53 -6.90 -38.13 3.81
CA GLU A 53 -6.99 -36.70 3.49
C GLU A 53 -6.52 -36.51 2.04
N THR A 54 -7.49 -36.47 1.12
CA THR A 54 -7.27 -35.95 -0.22
C THR A 54 -6.74 -34.52 -0.08
N PRO A 55 -5.58 -34.16 -0.66
CA PRO A 55 -5.11 -32.79 -0.59
C PRO A 55 -6.15 -31.89 -1.22
N GLU A 56 -6.68 -30.92 -0.45
CA GLU A 56 -7.64 -29.97 -0.99
C GLU A 56 -6.96 -29.12 -2.06
N ASP A 57 -7.53 -29.09 -3.27
CA ASP A 57 -7.01 -28.33 -4.40
C ASP A 57 -7.25 -26.82 -4.22
N TYR A 58 -6.40 -26.20 -3.41
CA TYR A 58 -6.38 -24.77 -3.21
C TYR A 58 -5.92 -24.06 -4.49
N ALA A 59 -6.77 -23.17 -5.02
CA ALA A 59 -6.40 -22.24 -6.08
C ALA A 59 -6.33 -20.80 -5.54
N LEU A 60 -5.20 -20.12 -5.82
CA LEU A 60 -5.01 -18.73 -5.45
C LEU A 60 -5.69 -17.83 -6.50
N ARG A 61 -6.81 -17.19 -6.13
CA ARG A 61 -7.46 -16.19 -6.97
C ARG A 61 -6.86 -14.80 -6.79
N ILE A 62 -6.40 -14.21 -7.89
CA ILE A 62 -5.90 -12.84 -8.00
C ILE A 62 -6.82 -12.08 -8.94
N GLY A 63 -7.88 -11.49 -8.39
CA GLY A 63 -8.99 -10.95 -9.20
C GLY A 63 -9.73 -12.08 -9.91
N ASP A 64 -9.76 -12.04 -11.24
CA ASP A 64 -10.38 -13.05 -12.10
C ASP A 64 -9.40 -14.18 -12.52
N GLU A 65 -8.10 -14.06 -12.22
CA GLU A 65 -7.10 -15.08 -12.53
C GLU A 65 -7.00 -16.12 -11.40
N GLU A 66 -7.17 -17.40 -11.73
CA GLU A 66 -7.17 -18.52 -10.78
C GLU A 66 -5.93 -19.40 -10.97
N ILE A 67 -4.96 -19.24 -10.07
CA ILE A 67 -3.70 -19.97 -10.10
C ILE A 67 -3.86 -21.25 -9.29
N GLN A 68 -3.98 -22.38 -9.98
CA GLN A 68 -3.96 -23.71 -9.37
C GLN A 68 -2.59 -23.95 -8.71
N LEU A 69 -2.57 -24.14 -7.38
CA LEU A 69 -1.32 -24.37 -6.64
C LEU A 69 -0.84 -25.82 -6.82
N ASN A 70 -1.78 -26.76 -6.99
CA ASN A 70 -1.54 -28.18 -7.25
C ASN A 70 -1.52 -28.45 -8.76
N ALA A 71 -0.63 -27.77 -9.50
CA ALA A 71 -0.34 -28.08 -10.89
C ALA A 71 0.49 -29.38 -10.98
N ASP A 72 -0.19 -30.51 -10.77
CA ASP A 72 0.39 -31.81 -10.48
C ASP A 72 1.33 -32.29 -11.62
N ASP A 73 2.61 -32.55 -11.31
CA ASP A 73 3.65 -32.98 -12.27
C ASP A 73 3.51 -34.48 -12.59
N ASN A 74 2.25 -34.89 -12.84
CA ASN A 74 1.81 -36.28 -12.90
C ASN A 74 2.36 -36.94 -14.18
N ASP A 75 3.11 -38.02 -14.02
CA ASP A 75 3.87 -38.68 -15.10
C ASP A 75 3.01 -39.67 -15.92
N HIS A 76 1.70 -39.51 -15.86
CA HIS A 76 0.70 -40.32 -16.53
C HIS A 76 -0.21 -39.48 -17.43
N ILE A 77 -0.32 -39.93 -18.69
CA ILE A 77 -1.42 -39.60 -19.58
C ILE A 77 -2.16 -40.93 -19.78
N ASP A 78 -3.45 -40.97 -19.39
CA ASP A 78 -4.37 -42.09 -19.60
C ASP A 78 -3.84 -43.48 -19.19
N GLY A 79 -3.13 -43.57 -18.05
CA GLY A 79 -2.60 -44.85 -17.55
C GLY A 79 -1.41 -45.42 -18.34
N GLN A 80 -0.82 -44.65 -19.26
CA GLN A 80 0.30 -45.06 -20.09
C GLN A 80 1.57 -44.24 -19.78
N PRO A 81 2.77 -44.86 -19.88
CA PRO A 81 4.02 -44.14 -19.68
C PRO A 81 4.21 -43.11 -20.80
N ALA A 82 4.30 -41.82 -20.43
CA ALA A 82 4.31 -40.71 -21.39
C ALA A 82 5.29 -40.92 -22.58
N PRO A 83 4.92 -40.59 -23.83
CA PRO A 83 5.76 -40.79 -25.01
C PRO A 83 7.14 -40.11 -24.89
N GLN A 84 8.16 -40.69 -25.54
CA GLN A 84 9.54 -40.18 -25.42
C GLN A 84 9.67 -38.70 -25.81
N TRP A 85 8.99 -38.25 -26.87
CA TRP A 85 9.01 -36.83 -27.26
C TRP A 85 8.43 -35.89 -26.19
N VAL A 86 7.44 -36.34 -25.40
CA VAL A 86 6.90 -35.57 -24.25
C VAL A 86 7.93 -35.52 -23.13
N LYS A 87 8.63 -36.63 -22.87
CA LYS A 87 9.70 -36.70 -21.87
C LYS A 87 10.90 -35.83 -22.24
N ASP A 88 11.29 -35.80 -23.50
CA ASP A 88 12.40 -34.98 -23.98
C ASP A 88 12.02 -33.49 -24.08
N LEU A 89 10.76 -33.16 -24.41
CA LEU A 89 10.24 -31.79 -24.28
C LEU A 89 10.19 -31.33 -22.81
N ARG A 90 9.76 -32.20 -21.88
CA ARG A 90 9.79 -31.96 -20.42
C ARG A 90 11.24 -31.79 -19.91
N LYS A 91 12.22 -32.56 -20.41
CA LYS A 91 13.65 -32.35 -20.11
C LYS A 91 14.12 -30.98 -20.56
N GLY A 92 13.89 -30.64 -21.85
CA GLY A 92 14.27 -29.34 -22.40
C GLY A 92 13.66 -28.18 -21.61
N PHE A 93 12.39 -28.27 -21.23
CA PHE A 93 11.76 -27.27 -20.36
C PHE A 93 12.38 -27.20 -18.96
N LYS A 94 12.70 -28.34 -18.34
CA LYS A 94 13.40 -28.41 -17.03
C LYS A 94 14.88 -27.98 -17.12
N GLU A 95 15.50 -28.02 -18.30
CA GLU A 95 16.83 -27.47 -18.58
C GLU A 95 16.75 -25.95 -18.79
N THR A 96 15.87 -25.46 -19.66
CA THR A 96 15.62 -24.02 -19.84
C THR A 96 15.17 -23.33 -18.54
N GLN A 97 14.39 -23.99 -17.68
CA GLN A 97 14.08 -23.45 -16.34
C GLN A 97 15.32 -23.34 -15.43
N LYS A 98 16.24 -24.32 -15.47
CA LYS A 98 17.50 -24.25 -14.71
C LYS A 98 18.38 -23.12 -15.23
N GLU A 99 18.51 -22.98 -16.55
CA GLU A 99 19.20 -21.86 -17.19
C GLU A 99 18.57 -20.51 -16.80
N ASN A 100 17.23 -20.40 -16.81
CA ASN A 100 16.55 -19.17 -16.40
C ASN A 100 16.81 -18.84 -14.92
N ARG A 101 16.80 -19.85 -14.03
CA ARG A 101 17.11 -19.68 -12.60
C ARG A 101 18.58 -19.29 -12.37
N GLU A 102 19.49 -19.89 -13.11
CA GLU A 102 20.92 -19.60 -13.03
C GLU A 102 21.26 -18.21 -13.59
N LEU A 103 20.67 -17.82 -14.72
CA LEU A 103 20.79 -16.46 -15.27
C LEU A 103 20.21 -15.41 -14.32
N ARG A 104 19.08 -15.69 -13.65
CA ARG A 104 18.54 -14.83 -12.58
C ARG A 104 19.51 -14.71 -11.41
N ARG A 105 20.09 -15.82 -10.93
CA ARG A 105 21.12 -15.81 -9.88
C ARG A 105 22.36 -15.01 -10.30
N GLN A 106 22.81 -15.13 -11.55
CA GLN A 106 23.96 -14.38 -12.06
C GLN A 106 23.67 -12.88 -12.18
N LEU A 107 22.43 -12.49 -12.57
CA LEU A 107 22.00 -11.09 -12.54
C LEU A 107 21.90 -10.56 -11.11
N GLU A 108 21.36 -11.34 -10.17
CA GLU A 108 21.26 -10.99 -8.75
C GLU A 108 22.65 -10.84 -8.11
N GLU A 109 23.57 -11.77 -8.37
CA GLU A 109 24.97 -11.65 -7.95
C GLU A 109 25.70 -10.48 -8.60
N ALA A 110 25.43 -10.17 -9.87
CA ALA A 110 26.01 -9.01 -10.56
C ALA A 110 25.49 -7.70 -9.96
N LEU A 111 24.18 -7.62 -9.67
CA LEU A 111 23.56 -6.47 -9.00
C LEU A 111 24.05 -6.32 -7.55
N ALA A 112 24.20 -7.41 -6.80
CA ALA A 112 24.76 -7.40 -5.45
C ALA A 112 26.21 -6.89 -5.45
N LYS A 113 27.07 -7.44 -6.33
CA LYS A 113 28.45 -6.96 -6.50
C LYS A 113 28.50 -5.50 -6.94
N HIS A 114 27.57 -5.07 -7.81
CA HIS A 114 27.47 -3.67 -8.23
C HIS A 114 27.00 -2.75 -7.08
N ALA A 115 26.13 -3.22 -6.18
CA ALA A 115 25.71 -2.50 -4.98
C ALA A 115 26.85 -2.39 -3.94
N GLU A 116 27.63 -3.46 -3.73
CA GLU A 116 28.81 -3.44 -2.85
C GLU A 116 29.89 -2.47 -3.34
N HIS A 117 30.12 -2.42 -4.66
CA HIS A 117 31.03 -1.44 -5.27
C HIS A 117 30.40 -0.03 -5.40
N GLN A 118 29.10 0.10 -5.16
CA GLN A 118 28.38 1.37 -4.96
C GLN A 118 28.21 1.70 -3.47
N GLN A 119 29.25 1.45 -2.65
CA GLN A 119 29.42 2.28 -1.46
C GLN A 119 29.36 3.77 -1.88
N PRO A 120 28.64 4.63 -1.14
CA PRO A 120 28.47 6.02 -1.50
C PRO A 120 29.79 6.79 -1.31
N GLN A 121 30.62 6.76 -2.35
CA GLN A 121 31.67 7.75 -2.55
C GLN A 121 31.00 9.12 -2.46
N PRO A 122 31.50 10.03 -1.59
CA PRO A 122 30.79 11.28 -1.32
C PRO A 122 30.60 12.09 -2.60
N ASP A 123 29.43 12.72 -2.76
CA ASP A 123 29.07 13.64 -3.88
C ASP A 123 29.99 14.89 -3.94
N THR A 124 31.06 14.94 -3.15
CA THR A 124 32.08 16.00 -3.15
C THR A 124 32.96 15.88 -4.39
N ILE A 125 32.82 16.84 -5.32
CA ILE A 125 33.77 17.03 -6.41
C ILE A 125 35.17 17.22 -5.78
N PRO A 126 36.17 16.39 -6.12
CA PRO A 126 37.52 16.53 -5.56
C PRO A 126 38.13 17.89 -5.93
N PRO A 127 39.12 18.41 -5.16
CA PRO A 127 39.84 19.62 -5.54
C PRO A 127 40.48 19.44 -6.93
N LYS A 128 40.50 20.51 -7.73
CA LYS A 128 41.15 20.46 -9.05
C LYS A 128 42.65 20.19 -8.86
N PRO A 129 43.25 19.23 -9.58
CA PRO A 129 44.69 19.02 -9.54
C PRO A 129 45.43 20.28 -9.99
N THR A 130 46.62 20.45 -9.43
CA THR A 130 47.60 21.49 -9.79
C THR A 130 48.91 20.82 -10.20
N LEU A 131 49.75 21.52 -10.96
CA LEU A 131 51.04 21.01 -11.39
C LEU A 131 51.93 20.60 -10.18
N GLU A 132 51.80 21.35 -9.08
CA GLU A 132 52.52 21.12 -7.81
C GLU A 132 52.03 19.85 -7.08
N SER A 133 50.75 19.48 -7.22
CA SER A 133 50.21 18.22 -6.68
C SER A 133 50.57 16.98 -7.51
N CYS A 134 51.33 17.16 -8.59
CA CYS A 134 51.82 16.11 -9.48
C CYS A 134 53.36 16.15 -9.61
N ASP A 135 54.06 16.65 -8.58
CA ASP A 135 55.53 16.78 -8.53
C ASP A 135 56.16 17.53 -9.72
N TYR A 136 55.39 18.43 -10.35
CA TYR A 136 55.72 19.15 -11.58
C TYR A 136 55.88 18.28 -12.86
N ASP A 137 55.37 17.04 -12.86
CA ASP A 137 55.26 16.21 -14.07
C ASP A 137 54.04 16.63 -14.91
N GLU A 138 54.30 17.10 -16.13
CA GLU A 138 53.28 17.55 -17.09
C GLU A 138 52.35 16.40 -17.52
N GLN A 139 52.85 15.17 -17.71
CA GLN A 139 52.03 14.03 -18.15
C GLN A 139 51.17 13.48 -17.01
N ALA A 140 51.72 13.43 -15.78
CA ALA A 140 50.94 13.08 -14.60
C ALA A 140 49.83 14.10 -14.33
N PHE A 141 50.12 15.39 -14.53
CA PHE A 141 49.14 16.47 -14.40
C PHE A 141 48.03 16.40 -15.47
N GLU A 142 48.36 16.16 -16.74
CA GLU A 142 47.35 15.98 -17.80
C GLU A 142 46.41 14.81 -17.49
N GLN A 143 46.95 13.66 -17.09
CA GLN A 143 46.16 12.47 -16.71
C GLN A 143 45.29 12.73 -15.48
N ALA A 144 45.85 13.35 -14.42
CA ALA A 144 45.09 13.72 -13.23
C ALA A 144 43.95 14.71 -13.56
N LEU A 145 44.18 15.62 -14.52
CA LEU A 145 43.20 16.60 -14.96
C LEU A 145 42.09 15.97 -15.81
N THR A 146 42.38 15.01 -16.70
CA THR A 146 41.32 14.25 -17.39
C THR A 146 40.50 13.41 -16.41
N ASP A 147 41.15 12.73 -15.47
CA ASP A 147 40.50 11.99 -14.38
C ASP A 147 39.58 12.89 -13.54
N TRP A 148 40.03 14.10 -13.22
CA TRP A 148 39.25 15.09 -12.47
C TRP A 148 38.03 15.57 -13.26
N HIS A 149 38.20 15.85 -14.56
CA HIS A 149 37.09 16.24 -15.43
C HIS A 149 36.04 15.14 -15.58
N GLU A 150 36.45 13.87 -15.70
CA GLU A 150 35.52 12.73 -15.70
C GLU A 150 34.78 12.58 -14.37
N LYS A 151 35.52 12.60 -13.24
CA LYS A 151 34.92 12.46 -11.91
C LYS A 151 33.94 13.60 -11.62
N LYS A 152 34.31 14.85 -11.94
CA LYS A 152 33.40 16.00 -11.87
C LYS A 152 32.16 15.79 -12.75
N GLY A 153 32.34 15.41 -14.02
CA GLY A 153 31.24 15.22 -14.97
C GLY A 153 30.22 14.19 -14.50
N ARG A 154 30.69 13.08 -13.92
CA ARG A 154 29.82 12.04 -13.33
C ARG A 154 29.04 12.55 -12.12
N VAL A 155 29.70 13.28 -11.20
CA VAL A 155 29.04 13.88 -10.01
C VAL A 155 28.03 14.96 -10.40
N GLU A 156 28.38 15.86 -11.32
CA GLU A 156 27.52 16.93 -11.81
C GLU A 156 26.29 16.37 -12.56
N GLN A 157 26.47 15.30 -13.34
CA GLN A 157 25.38 14.57 -13.98
C GLN A 157 24.46 13.90 -12.96
N GLN A 158 25.00 13.25 -11.92
CA GLN A 158 24.20 12.64 -10.85
C GLN A 158 23.44 13.71 -10.04
N GLN A 159 24.06 14.84 -9.72
CA GLN A 159 23.40 15.96 -9.04
C GLN A 159 22.27 16.56 -9.90
N GLN A 160 22.48 16.72 -11.20
CA GLN A 160 21.44 17.18 -12.12
C GLN A 160 20.29 16.16 -12.27
N GLN A 161 20.58 14.86 -12.23
CA GLN A 161 19.55 13.81 -12.20
C GLN A 161 18.74 13.84 -10.89
N LYS A 162 19.41 13.92 -9.72
CA LYS A 162 18.77 14.08 -8.40
C LYS A 162 17.86 15.32 -8.38
N LEU A 163 18.33 16.47 -8.88
CA LEU A 163 17.55 17.70 -8.99
C LEU A 163 16.32 17.53 -9.90
N ARG A 164 16.49 16.91 -11.08
CA ARG A 164 15.39 16.68 -12.02
C ARG A 164 14.32 15.76 -11.43
N GLN A 165 14.72 14.67 -10.76
CA GLN A 165 13.79 13.76 -10.10
C GLN A 165 12.97 14.46 -9.00
N GLN A 166 13.59 15.35 -8.21
CA GLN A 166 12.88 16.18 -7.23
C GLN A 166 11.89 17.15 -7.88
N GLN A 167 12.28 17.81 -8.98
CA GLN A 167 11.38 18.69 -9.73
C GLN A 167 10.21 17.94 -10.38
N GLU A 168 10.45 16.77 -10.98
CA GLU A 168 9.39 15.91 -11.52
C GLU A 168 8.45 15.40 -10.42
N TYR A 169 8.97 15.03 -9.26
CA TYR A 169 8.16 14.66 -8.09
C TYR A 169 7.26 15.80 -7.63
N GLN A 170 7.83 17.00 -7.43
CA GLN A 170 7.07 18.19 -7.02
C GLN A 170 5.99 18.57 -8.04
N GLN A 171 6.29 18.53 -9.35
CA GLN A 171 5.32 18.80 -10.40
C GLN A 171 4.18 17.77 -10.41
N ARG A 172 4.49 16.47 -10.31
CA ARG A 172 3.47 15.41 -10.22
C ARG A 172 2.62 15.55 -8.96
N PHE A 173 3.22 15.89 -7.80
CA PHE A 173 2.47 16.12 -6.57
C PHE A 173 1.50 17.31 -6.70
N GLN A 174 1.97 18.45 -7.23
CA GLN A 174 1.15 19.63 -7.48
C GLN A 174 -0.02 19.32 -8.43
N GLN A 175 0.22 18.57 -9.53
CA GLN A 175 -0.83 18.13 -10.45
C GLN A 175 -1.89 17.27 -9.76
N ARG A 176 -1.48 16.41 -8.81
CA ARG A 176 -2.38 15.48 -8.09
C ARG A 176 -3.18 16.21 -6.99
N VAL A 177 -2.57 17.18 -6.31
CA VAL A 177 -3.28 18.13 -5.42
C VAL A 177 -4.30 18.96 -6.20
N GLU A 178 -3.97 19.42 -7.41
CA GLU A 178 -4.89 20.19 -8.24
C GLU A 178 -6.03 19.31 -8.79
N ALA A 179 -5.74 18.08 -9.23
CA ALA A 179 -6.75 17.09 -9.60
C ALA A 179 -7.69 16.75 -8.43
N HIS A 180 -7.16 16.65 -7.20
CA HIS A 180 -7.97 16.46 -5.99
C HIS A 180 -8.96 17.61 -5.78
N LYS A 181 -8.51 18.87 -5.80
CA LYS A 181 -9.41 20.05 -5.71
C LYS A 181 -10.48 20.04 -6.81
N GLN A 182 -10.11 19.69 -8.03
CA GLN A 182 -11.05 19.60 -9.15
C GLN A 182 -12.05 18.44 -9.04
N ARG A 183 -11.71 17.35 -8.33
CA ARG A 183 -12.67 16.27 -8.00
C ARG A 183 -13.58 16.69 -6.84
N ALA A 184 -13.03 17.25 -5.78
CA ALA A 184 -13.77 17.83 -4.66
C ALA A 184 -14.82 18.87 -5.11
N ALA A 185 -14.45 19.80 -5.98
CA ALA A 185 -15.36 20.82 -6.52
C ALA A 185 -16.50 20.27 -7.41
N LYS A 186 -16.40 19.02 -7.88
CA LYS A 186 -17.47 18.31 -8.62
C LYS A 186 -18.37 17.47 -7.72
N LEU A 187 -18.04 17.33 -6.44
CA LEU A 187 -18.74 16.45 -5.51
C LEU A 187 -20.11 17.06 -5.11
N PRO A 188 -21.23 16.29 -5.15
CA PRO A 188 -22.56 16.82 -4.85
C PRO A 188 -22.83 16.94 -3.33
N VAL A 189 -21.91 17.58 -2.62
CA VAL A 189 -21.80 17.64 -1.16
C VAL A 189 -21.55 19.10 -0.75
N LYS A 190 -22.29 19.62 0.24
CA LYS A 190 -22.25 21.05 0.61
C LYS A 190 -21.20 21.39 1.65
N ASP A 191 -20.93 20.41 2.50
CA ASP A 191 -20.13 20.45 3.71
C ASP A 191 -18.72 19.86 3.51
N TYR A 192 -18.32 19.64 2.25
CA TYR A 192 -17.02 19.06 1.89
C TYR A 192 -15.85 19.84 2.52
N GLN A 193 -15.84 21.17 2.37
CA GLN A 193 -14.74 22.02 2.84
C GLN A 193 -14.60 22.03 4.37
N GLU A 194 -15.71 21.85 5.11
CA GLU A 194 -15.69 21.68 6.56
C GLU A 194 -15.08 20.32 6.94
N MET A 195 -15.49 19.25 6.24
CA MET A 195 -14.98 17.90 6.47
C MET A 195 -13.48 17.78 6.13
N GLU A 196 -13.03 18.44 5.06
CA GLU A 196 -11.63 18.52 4.65
C GLU A 196 -10.79 19.28 5.67
N ALA A 197 -11.25 20.44 6.16
CA ALA A 197 -10.56 21.21 7.20
C ALA A 197 -10.38 20.42 8.51
N ILE A 198 -11.34 19.55 8.86
CA ILE A 198 -11.24 18.64 10.01
C ILE A 198 -10.17 17.55 9.77
N VAL A 199 -10.05 17.02 8.55
CA VAL A 199 -8.97 16.06 8.21
C VAL A 199 -7.60 16.74 8.24
N LEU A 200 -7.47 17.95 7.69
CA LEU A 200 -6.22 18.72 7.64
C LEU A 200 -5.73 19.19 9.02
N SER A 201 -6.59 19.19 10.05
CA SER A 201 -6.25 19.56 11.43
C SER A 201 -6.07 18.36 12.37
N GLU A 202 -6.71 17.22 12.11
CA GLU A 202 -6.56 16.01 12.95
C GLU A 202 -5.51 15.00 12.46
N LEU A 203 -5.14 14.97 11.16
CA LEU A 203 -4.14 14.03 10.64
C LEU A 203 -2.74 14.65 10.51
N PRO A 204 -1.67 13.97 10.96
CA PRO A 204 -0.27 14.29 10.62
C PRO A 204 -0.03 14.56 9.12
N PRO A 205 0.83 15.54 8.75
CA PRO A 205 1.05 15.95 7.35
C PRO A 205 1.42 14.81 6.40
N ILE A 206 2.27 13.87 6.83
CA ILE A 206 2.66 12.70 6.02
C ILE A 206 1.44 11.85 5.62
N GLN A 207 0.42 11.75 6.48
CA GLN A 207 -0.80 11.01 6.19
C GLN A 207 -1.74 11.79 5.25
N GLN A 208 -1.70 13.13 5.29
CA GLN A 208 -2.38 13.99 4.31
C GLN A 208 -1.75 13.81 2.91
N GLU A 209 -0.41 13.80 2.84
CA GLU A 209 0.31 13.46 1.61
C GLU A 209 -0.04 12.05 1.13
N ILE A 210 -0.10 11.06 2.01
CA ILE A 210 -0.50 9.68 1.69
C ILE A 210 -1.95 9.60 1.15
N ILE A 211 -2.90 10.38 1.65
CA ILE A 211 -4.26 10.46 1.08
C ILE A 211 -4.20 10.91 -0.39
N ILE A 212 -3.39 11.92 -0.71
CA ILE A 212 -3.16 12.35 -2.09
C ILE A 212 -2.37 11.28 -2.87
N HIS A 213 -1.39 10.59 -2.26
CA HIS A 213 -0.54 9.58 -2.91
C HIS A 213 -1.19 8.22 -3.18
N CYS A 214 -2.13 7.75 -2.37
CA CYS A 214 -2.75 6.42 -2.53
C CYS A 214 -4.10 6.43 -3.24
N ALA A 215 -4.72 7.61 -3.43
CA ALA A 215 -6.02 7.75 -4.07
C ALA A 215 -5.98 8.75 -5.25
N ASP A 216 -5.19 8.42 -6.29
CA ASP A 216 -5.21 9.14 -7.59
C ASP A 216 -6.63 9.28 -8.16
N GLU A 217 -7.48 8.29 -7.89
CA GLU A 217 -8.93 8.35 -8.03
C GLU A 217 -9.57 8.21 -6.64
N GLY A 218 -10.54 9.08 -6.31
CA GLY A 218 -11.32 9.00 -5.07
C GLY A 218 -10.69 9.61 -3.81
N SER A 219 -9.59 10.37 -3.88
CA SER A 219 -9.04 11.06 -2.68
C SER A 219 -10.05 12.01 -2.02
N GLU A 220 -10.95 12.62 -2.80
CA GLU A 220 -12.02 13.48 -2.29
C GLU A 220 -13.09 12.68 -1.53
N LEU A 221 -13.38 11.45 -1.97
CA LEU A 221 -14.27 10.55 -1.26
C LEU A 221 -13.63 10.11 0.07
N LEU A 222 -12.35 9.73 0.02
CA LEU A 222 -11.57 9.33 1.19
C LEU A 222 -11.49 10.47 2.23
N ALA A 223 -11.15 11.69 1.80
CA ALA A 223 -11.10 12.88 2.65
C ALA A 223 -12.46 13.20 3.27
N TYR A 224 -13.54 13.20 2.49
CA TYR A 224 -14.89 13.44 3.01
C TYR A 224 -15.36 12.33 3.98
N GLY A 225 -15.08 11.06 3.67
CA GLY A 225 -15.39 9.91 4.52
C GLY A 225 -14.65 9.93 5.86
N LEU A 226 -13.37 10.32 5.84
CA LEU A 226 -12.58 10.58 7.04
C LEU A 226 -13.14 11.77 7.83
N GLY A 227 -13.42 12.91 7.20
CA GLY A 227 -14.04 14.06 7.87
C GLY A 227 -15.39 13.74 8.52
N LYS A 228 -16.15 12.79 7.96
CA LYS A 228 -17.38 12.26 8.57
C LYS A 228 -17.18 11.22 9.67
N SER A 229 -16.03 10.55 9.75
CA SER A 229 -15.78 9.47 10.72
C SER A 229 -14.55 9.74 11.61
N GLN A 230 -14.80 10.30 12.79
CA GLN A 230 -13.76 10.57 13.79
C GLN A 230 -12.99 9.30 14.19
N GLN A 231 -13.68 8.15 14.29
CA GLN A 231 -13.02 6.87 14.61
C GLN A 231 -12.03 6.43 13.51
N LEU A 232 -12.35 6.66 12.23
CA LEU A 232 -11.42 6.36 11.14
C LEU A 232 -10.25 7.35 11.12
N ARG A 233 -10.47 8.64 11.37
CA ARG A 233 -9.38 9.62 11.51
C ARG A 233 -8.44 9.26 12.65
N GLN A 234 -8.97 8.98 13.84
CA GLN A 234 -8.17 8.57 15.00
C GLN A 234 -7.37 7.29 14.73
N ARG A 235 -7.96 6.31 14.01
CA ARG A 235 -7.24 5.09 13.61
C ARG A 235 -6.11 5.35 12.61
N VAL A 236 -6.28 6.29 11.68
CA VAL A 236 -5.22 6.69 10.74
C VAL A 236 -4.15 7.53 11.47
N ALA A 237 -4.55 8.53 12.25
CA ALA A 237 -3.67 9.42 13.00
C ALA A 237 -2.78 8.68 14.03
N ALA A 238 -3.28 7.60 14.64
CA ALA A 238 -2.51 6.75 15.55
C ALA A 238 -1.48 5.85 14.85
N GLU A 239 -1.59 5.62 13.54
CA GLU A 239 -0.70 4.75 12.79
C GLU A 239 0.59 5.51 12.42
N THR A 240 1.68 5.20 13.13
CA THR A 240 2.96 5.94 13.03
C THR A 240 3.77 5.54 11.79
N ASP A 241 3.61 4.31 11.30
CA ASP A 241 4.27 3.82 10.09
C ASP A 241 3.53 4.34 8.82
N PRO A 242 4.18 5.12 7.94
CA PRO A 242 3.55 5.65 6.73
C PRO A 242 3.12 4.55 5.73
N ILE A 243 3.82 3.41 5.66
CA ILE A 243 3.48 2.31 4.75
C ILE A 243 2.20 1.62 5.24
N ARG A 244 2.10 1.42 6.55
CA ARG A 244 0.92 0.83 7.20
C ARG A 244 -0.27 1.78 7.21
N ALA A 245 -0.05 3.09 7.38
CA ALA A 245 -1.06 4.12 7.18
C ALA A 245 -1.58 4.15 5.73
N ALA A 246 -0.70 4.04 4.73
CA ALA A 246 -1.06 3.92 3.32
C ALA A 246 -1.92 2.67 3.04
N PHE A 247 -1.55 1.51 3.60
CA PHE A 247 -2.35 0.29 3.48
C PHE A 247 -3.74 0.44 4.13
N LEU A 248 -3.82 1.03 5.33
CA LEU A 248 -5.09 1.31 6.01
C LEU A 248 -5.97 2.27 5.20
N LEU A 249 -5.40 3.35 4.66
CA LEU A 249 -6.12 4.30 3.79
C LEU A 249 -6.59 3.62 2.49
N GLY A 250 -5.82 2.68 1.94
CA GLY A 250 -6.21 1.82 0.82
C GLY A 250 -7.27 0.76 1.14
N GLN A 251 -7.46 0.40 2.42
CA GLN A 251 -8.63 -0.38 2.86
C GLN A 251 -9.87 0.51 3.01
N ILE A 252 -9.71 1.72 3.57
CA ILE A 252 -10.81 2.67 3.77
C ILE A 252 -11.34 3.17 2.41
N SER A 253 -10.48 3.49 1.44
CA SER A 253 -10.91 3.97 0.12
C SER A 253 -11.80 2.97 -0.63
N LYS A 254 -11.53 1.66 -0.49
CA LYS A 254 -12.39 0.59 -1.04
C LYS A 254 -13.75 0.47 -0.36
N GLN A 255 -13.91 1.01 0.84
CA GLN A 255 -15.17 0.98 1.60
C GLN A 255 -16.00 2.27 1.43
N VAL A 256 -15.36 3.41 1.15
CA VAL A 256 -16.05 4.70 1.02
C VAL A 256 -16.57 4.89 -0.41
N SER A 257 -17.90 4.95 -0.55
CA SER A 257 -18.58 5.23 -1.82
C SER A 257 -19.82 6.10 -1.64
N LEU A 258 -20.15 6.93 -2.64
CA LEU A 258 -21.38 7.73 -2.66
C LEU A 258 -22.52 6.99 -3.38
N ALA A 259 -23.20 6.11 -2.67
CA ALA A 259 -24.47 5.55 -3.15
C ALA A 259 -25.60 6.60 -3.11
N PRO A 260 -26.42 6.75 -4.17
CA PRO A 260 -27.60 7.59 -4.11
C PRO A 260 -28.59 7.01 -3.08
N LYS A 261 -29.10 7.86 -2.18
CA LYS A 261 -30.06 7.42 -1.14
C LYS A 261 -31.26 6.73 -1.83
N PRO A 262 -31.66 5.51 -1.40
CA PRO A 262 -32.78 4.82 -2.01
C PRO A 262 -34.01 5.70 -1.94
N LYS A 263 -34.65 5.95 -3.09
CA LYS A 263 -35.91 6.69 -3.15
C LYS A 263 -36.89 5.94 -2.26
N LYS A 264 -37.38 6.58 -1.18
CA LYS A 264 -38.41 5.99 -0.33
C LYS A 264 -39.57 5.61 -1.24
N ALA A 265 -39.85 4.31 -1.35
CA ALA A 265 -41.02 3.85 -2.08
C ALA A 265 -42.23 4.59 -1.55
N ILE A 266 -43.00 5.19 -2.45
CA ILE A 266 -44.29 5.78 -2.09
C ILE A 266 -45.09 4.63 -1.46
N LYS A 267 -45.56 4.80 -0.22
CA LYS A 267 -46.39 3.79 0.42
C LYS A 267 -47.54 3.49 -0.55
N PRO A 268 -47.87 2.21 -0.82
CA PRO A 268 -49.01 1.91 -1.68
C PRO A 268 -50.21 2.68 -1.14
N GLU A 269 -50.97 3.31 -2.05
CA GLU A 269 -52.15 4.07 -1.67
C GLU A 269 -53.05 3.15 -0.83
N PRO A 270 -53.61 3.64 0.29
CA PRO A 270 -54.43 2.81 1.16
C PRO A 270 -55.58 2.27 0.32
N GLU A 271 -55.61 0.94 0.16
CA GLU A 271 -56.57 0.25 -0.70
C GLU A 271 -57.97 0.81 -0.42
N VAL A 272 -58.64 1.28 -1.48
CA VAL A 272 -59.97 1.89 -1.35
C VAL A 272 -60.95 0.77 -1.03
N ARG A 273 -61.02 0.43 0.26
CA ARG A 273 -61.95 -0.52 0.84
C ARG A 273 -63.34 0.03 0.62
N GLY A 274 -63.93 -0.34 -0.51
CA GLY A 274 -65.28 0.02 -0.89
C GLY A 274 -66.21 -0.28 0.27
N GLY A 275 -66.80 0.76 0.85
CA GLY A 275 -67.80 0.62 1.89
C GLY A 275 -69.03 -0.02 1.29
N GLY A 276 -69.08 -1.35 1.30
CA GLY A 276 -70.26 -2.11 0.89
C GLY A 276 -71.44 -1.61 1.72
N ALA A 277 -72.38 -0.94 1.05
CA ALA A 277 -73.46 -0.23 1.71
C ALA A 277 -74.29 -1.22 2.53
N ASP A 278 -74.28 -1.06 3.86
CA ASP A 278 -75.12 -1.87 4.74
C ASP A 278 -76.58 -1.51 4.44
N ALA A 279 -77.30 -2.42 3.77
CA ALA A 279 -78.59 -2.19 3.12
C ALA A 279 -79.77 -2.05 4.09
N LYS A 280 -79.56 -1.28 5.18
CA LYS A 280 -80.48 -1.01 6.29
C LYS A 280 -80.75 0.48 6.51
N GLN A 281 -80.00 1.36 5.84
CA GLN A 281 -80.20 2.82 5.84
C GLN A 281 -80.56 3.39 4.46
N ASP A 282 -81.17 2.56 3.61
CA ASP A 282 -81.71 3.00 2.32
C ASP A 282 -83.01 3.80 2.52
N GLU A 283 -82.87 5.11 2.74
CA GLU A 283 -84.01 6.03 2.84
C GLU A 283 -84.78 6.17 1.52
N PHE A 284 -84.14 5.86 0.38
CA PHE A 284 -84.79 5.92 -0.93
C PHE A 284 -85.95 4.91 -1.00
N ASN A 285 -85.75 3.69 -0.49
CA ASN A 285 -86.81 2.68 -0.35
C ASN A 285 -87.90 3.05 0.68
N LYS A 286 -87.65 3.98 1.62
CA LYS A 286 -88.69 4.51 2.53
C LYS A 286 -89.54 5.60 1.88
N LEU A 287 -88.94 6.45 1.04
CA LEU A 287 -89.65 7.54 0.37
C LEU A 287 -90.42 7.05 -0.89
N CYS A 288 -89.87 6.08 -1.62
CA CYS A 288 -90.41 5.63 -2.91
C CYS A 288 -90.57 4.09 -3.01
N PRO A 289 -91.38 3.45 -2.14
CA PRO A 289 -91.60 2.00 -2.19
C PRO A 289 -92.31 1.58 -3.49
N GLY A 290 -91.58 0.92 -4.40
CA GLY A 290 -92.11 0.36 -5.64
C GLY A 290 -91.55 0.95 -6.94
N ALA A 291 -90.64 1.93 -6.87
CA ALA A 291 -89.95 2.44 -8.06
C ALA A 291 -89.02 1.38 -8.68
N LYS A 292 -89.47 0.72 -9.75
CA LYS A 292 -88.58 -0.04 -10.64
C LYS A 292 -87.86 0.91 -11.58
N ILE A 293 -86.56 0.69 -11.74
CA ILE A 293 -85.75 1.31 -12.79
C ILE A 293 -85.74 0.31 -13.96
N GLU A 294 -86.03 0.80 -15.16
CA GLU A 294 -85.78 0.11 -16.44
C GLU A 294 -84.47 0.62 -17.05
#